data_AF-A0A1M4E902-F1
#
_entry.id   AF-A0A1M4E902-F1
#
_cell.length_a   1.000
_cell.length_b   1.000
_cell.length_c   1.000
_cell.angle_alpha   90.00
_cell.angle_beta   90.00
_cell.angle_gamma   90.00
#
_symmetry.space_group_name_H-M   'P 1'
#
loop_
_entity.id
_entity.type
_entity.pdbx_description
1 polymer ?
#
loop_
_entity_poly.entity_id
_entity_poly.type
_entity_poly.pdbx_seq_one_letter_code
_entity_poly.pdbx_strand_id
1 'polypeptide(L)' 'MLAVLDGHYRELRRFWAPSAAEYVQLGRMQVEEEQFRANYERIAEGLAAYMRDAMAAYARVRLS' A
#
# COMPACT_ATOMS: atom_id res chain seq x y z
N MET A 1 11.05 -1.85 6.51
CA MET A 1 9.98 -1.87 5.49
C MET A 1 8.77 -2.71 5.90
N LEU A 2 8.89 -4.04 6.07
CA LEU A 2 7.73 -4.90 6.38
C LEU A 2 6.99 -4.56 7.67
N ALA A 3 7.68 -4.09 8.73
CA ALA A 3 7.03 -3.72 10.00
C ALA A 3 6.13 -2.47 9.90
N VAL A 4 6.47 -1.51 9.03
CA VAL A 4 5.62 -0.33 8.77
C VAL A 4 4.35 -0.74 8.03
N LEU A 5 4.49 -1.65 7.06
CA LEU A 5 3.37 -2.17 6.28
C LEU A 5 2.50 -3.14 7.09
N ASP A 6 3.05 -3.83 8.09
CA ASP A 6 2.27 -4.60 9.07
C ASP A 6 1.37 -3.69 9.90
N GLY A 7 1.89 -2.57 10.39
CA GLY A 7 1.09 -1.52 11.05
C GLY A 7 -0.03 -1.00 10.14
N HIS A 8 0.30 -0.64 8.90
CA HIS A 8 -0.68 -0.19 7.91
C HIS A 8 -1.77 -1.26 7.65
N TYR A 9 -1.37 -2.52 7.44
CA TYR A 9 -2.31 -3.62 7.22
C TYR A 9 -3.22 -3.87 8.44
N ARG A 10 -2.67 -3.80 9.65
CA ARG A 10 -3.45 -3.96 10.90
C ARG A 10 -4.47 -2.84 11.10
N GLU A 11 -4.12 -1.60 10.78
CA GLU A 11 -5.06 -0.48 10.82
C GLU A 11 -6.16 -0.63 9.77
N LEU A 12 -5.78 -1.01 8.54
CA LEU A 12 -6.74 -1.25 7.47
C LEU A 12 -7.77 -2.33 7.86
N ARG A 13 -7.30 -3.43 8.45
CA ARG A 13 -8.13 -4.55 8.94
C ARG A 13 -9.20 -4.18 9.96
N ARG A 14 -9.09 -3.02 10.63
CA ARG A 14 -10.13 -2.54 11.55
C ARG A 14 -11.40 -2.11 10.80
N PHE A 15 -11.26 -1.72 9.53
CA PHE A 15 -12.36 -1.26 8.69
C PHE A 15 -12.72 -2.28 7.61
N TRP A 16 -11.70 -2.91 7.02
CA TRP A 16 -11.84 -3.87 5.95
C TRP A 16 -10.63 -4.81 5.93
N ALA A 17 -10.87 -6.12 5.86
CA ALA A 17 -9.81 -7.13 5.79
C ALA A 17 -9.60 -7.60 4.35
N PRO A 18 -8.72 -6.94 3.57
CA PRO A 18 -8.48 -7.34 2.20
C PRO A 18 -7.69 -8.66 2.12
N SER A 19 -8.01 -9.42 1.09
CA SER A 19 -7.14 -10.48 0.58
C SER A 19 -5.80 -9.93 0.08
N ALA A 20 -4.83 -10.81 -0.16
CA ALA A 20 -3.54 -10.42 -0.74
C ALA A 20 -3.71 -9.67 -2.07
N ALA A 21 -4.61 -10.14 -2.94
CA ALA A 21 -4.86 -9.52 -4.24
C ALA A 21 -5.47 -8.12 -4.11
N GLU A 22 -6.44 -7.95 -3.21
CA GLU A 22 -7.05 -6.63 -2.94
C GLU A 22 -6.04 -5.65 -2.33
N TYR A 23 -5.17 -6.13 -1.45
CA TYR A 23 -4.12 -5.28 -0.85
C TYR A 23 -3.08 -4.83 -1.89
N VAL A 24 -2.73 -5.69 -2.84
CA VAL A 24 -1.88 -5.31 -3.98
C VAL A 24 -2.57 -4.28 -4.87
N GLN A 25 -3.86 -4.48 -5.16
CA GLN A 25 -4.64 -3.56 -5.98
C GLN A 25 -4.76 -2.17 -5.31
N LEU A 26 -4.92 -2.14 -3.97
CA LEU A 26 -4.88 -0.90 -3.20
C LEU A 26 -3.57 -0.12 -3.38
N GLY A 27 -2.43 -0.81 -3.41
CA GLY A 27 -1.14 -0.18 -3.70
C GLY A 27 -1.03 0.37 -5.12
N ARG A 28 -1.63 -0.29 -6.12
CA ARG A 28 -1.64 0.19 -7.51
C ARG A 28 -2.42 1.48 -7.70
N MET A 29 -3.59 1.59 -7.04
CA MET A 29 -4.41 2.80 -7.07
C MET A 29 -3.65 4.04 -6.59
N GLN A 30 -2.65 3.89 -5.73
CA GLN A 30 -1.85 5.03 -5.25
C GLN A 30 -0.99 5.68 -6.34
N VAL A 31 -0.71 4.97 -7.44
CA VAL A 31 0.08 5.48 -8.57
C VAL A 31 -0.79 5.79 -9.79
N GLU A 32 -1.83 4.98 -10.01
CA GLU A 32 -2.71 5.05 -11.18
C GLU A 32 -3.70 6.22 -11.10
N GLU A 33 -4.18 6.55 -9.89
CA GLU A 33 -5.13 7.64 -9.68
C GLU A 33 -4.40 8.92 -9.25
N GLU A 34 -4.52 9.98 -10.05
CA GLU A 34 -3.82 11.26 -9.86
C GLU A 34 -4.04 11.83 -8.45
N GLN A 35 -5.28 11.77 -7.95
CA GLN A 35 -5.62 12.30 -6.64
C GLN A 35 -4.88 11.57 -5.51
N PHE A 36 -4.76 10.24 -5.60
CA PHE A 36 -4.01 9.48 -4.61
C PHE A 36 -2.51 9.69 -4.76
N ARG A 37 -1.99 9.69 -6.00
CA ARG A 37 -0.58 9.96 -6.27
C ARG A 37 -0.14 11.31 -5.71
N ALA A 38 -0.88 12.37 -6.01
CA ALA A 38 -0.57 13.72 -5.54
C ALA A 38 -0.45 13.82 -4.01
N ASN A 39 -1.25 13.05 -3.26
CA ASN A 39 -1.17 13.04 -1.79
C ASN A 39 0.16 12.50 -1.26
N TYR A 40 0.71 11.47 -1.90
CA TYR A 40 1.98 10.87 -1.52
C TYR A 40 3.17 11.68 -2.06
N GLU A 41 3.12 12.12 -3.31
CA GLU A 41 4.20 12.90 -3.93
C GLU A 41 4.42 14.26 -3.25
N ARG A 42 3.37 14.85 -2.65
CA ARG A 42 3.51 16.06 -1.82
C ARG A 42 4.34 15.83 -0.54
N ILE A 43 4.43 14.59 -0.06
CA ILE A 43 5.22 14.25 1.14
C ILE A 43 6.68 14.01 0.75
N ALA A 44 6.90 13.20 -0.27
CA ALA A 44 8.23 12.95 -0.83
C ALA A 44 8.11 12.45 -2.27
N GLU A 45 9.05 12.87 -3.12
CA GLU A 45 9.15 12.41 -4.49
C GLU A 45 9.34 10.89 -4.56
N GLY A 46 8.53 10.22 -5.37
CA GLY A 46 8.54 8.77 -5.58
C GLY A 46 7.86 7.97 -4.47
N LEU A 47 7.25 8.63 -3.47
CA LEU A 47 6.62 7.94 -2.35
C LEU A 47 5.43 7.06 -2.79
N ALA A 48 4.66 7.48 -3.80
CA ALA A 48 3.55 6.68 -4.31
C ALA A 48 4.05 5.33 -4.88
N ALA A 49 5.12 5.39 -5.69
CA ALA A 49 5.74 4.20 -6.27
C ALA A 49 6.34 3.29 -5.19
N TYR A 50 7.02 3.88 -4.21
CA TYR A 50 7.56 3.14 -3.08
C TYR A 50 6.46 2.41 -2.29
N MET A 51 5.34 3.06 -2.01
CA MET A 51 4.23 2.47 -1.27
C MET A 51 3.59 1.30 -2.03
N ARG A 52 3.36 1.46 -3.34
CA ARG A 52 2.89 0.37 -4.22
C ARG A 52 3.80 -0.86 -4.11
N ASP A 53 5.10 -0.67 -4.27
CA ASP A 53 6.07 -1.77 -4.28
C ASP A 53 6.19 -2.42 -2.89
N ALA A 54 6.14 -1.62 -1.83
CA ALA A 54 6.16 -2.10 -0.46
C ALA A 54 4.91 -2.94 -0.11
N MET A 55 3.72 -2.51 -0.55
CA MET A 55 2.48 -3.25 -0.34
C MET A 55 2.49 -4.59 -1.11
N ALA A 56 3.00 -4.60 -2.34
CA ALA A 56 3.14 -5.83 -3.12
C ALA A 56 4.12 -6.82 -2.48
N ALA A 57 5.28 -6.34 -2.02
CA ALA A 57 6.25 -7.16 -1.29
C ALA A 57 5.67 -7.71 0.02
N TYR A 58 4.92 -6.89 0.77
CA TYR A 58 4.27 -7.32 2.00
C TYR A 58 3.22 -8.41 1.76
N ALA A 59 2.34 -8.23 0.77
CA ALA A 59 1.32 -9.22 0.43
C ALA A 59 1.95 -10.58 0.10
N ARG A 60 3.04 -10.58 -0.68
CA ARG A 60 3.77 -11.81 -1.05
C ARG A 60 4.40 -12.53 0.14
N VAL A 61 4.86 -11.80 1.16
CA VAL A 61 5.59 -12.37 2.30
C VAL A 61 4.66 -12.75 3.46
N ARG A 62 3.53 -12.05 3.62
CA ARG A 62 2.70 -12.12 4.84
C ARG A 62 1.24 -12.52 4.62
N LEU A 63 0.72 -12.40 3.40
CA LEU A 63 -0.70 -12.63 3.08
C LEU A 63 -0.90 -13.82 2.12
N SER A 64 0.17 -14.56 1.79
CA SER A 64 0.15 -15.76 0.94
C SER A 64 -0.46 -16.97 1.64
#